data_AF-A0AAD5TV26-F1
#
_entry.id   AF-A0AAD5TV26-F1
#
_cell.length_a   1.000
_cell.length_b   1.000
_cell.length_c   1.000
_cell.angle_alpha   90.00
_cell.angle_beta   90.00
_cell.angle_gamma   90.00
#
_symmetry.space_group_name_H-M   'P 1'
#
loop_
_entity.id
_entity.type
_entity.pdbx_description
1 polymer ?
#
loop_
_entity_poly.entity_id
_entity_poly.type
_entity_poly.pdbx_seq_one_letter_code
_entity_poly.pdbx_strand_id
1 'polypeptide(L)' 'MKKVFLIGDSNVGKTSLVESLNENQFNSIYIPSPLEKITTIDNLSFVDINGSS' A
#
# COMPACT_ATOMS: atom_id res chain seq x y z
N MET A 1 14.80 -9.86 -6.26
CA MET A 1 13.81 -8.96 -5.66
C MET A 1 12.70 -8.72 -6.68
N LYS A 2 11.44 -9.00 -6.32
CA LYS A 2 10.29 -8.80 -7.23
C LYS A 2 9.54 -7.54 -6.83
N LYS A 3 8.97 -6.82 -7.80
CA LYS A 3 8.15 -5.64 -7.55
C LYS A 3 6.67 -5.98 -7.74
N VAL A 4 5.82 -5.46 -6.84
CA VAL A 4 4.36 -5.62 -6.88
C VAL A 4 3.75 -4.22 -6.85
N PHE A 5 2.95 -3.88 -7.86
CA PHE A 5 2.28 -2.59 -7.93
C PHE A 5 0.84 -2.73 -7.48
N LEU A 6 0.39 -1.85 -6.58
CA LEU A 6 -1.00 -1.77 -6.16
C LEU A 6 -1.68 -0.64 -6.94
N ILE A 7 -2.68 -1.01 -7.72
CA ILE A 7 -3.47 -0.11 -8.57
C ILE A 7 -4.95 -0.23 -8.20
N GLY A 8 -5.67 0.88 -8.35
CA GLY A 8 -7.10 0.99 -8.04
C GLY A 8 -7.43 2.39 -7.52
N ASP A 9 -8.73 2.67 -7.40
CA ASP A 9 -9.24 3.98 -7.03
C ASP A 9 -8.75 4.42 -5.63
N SER A 10 -8.94 5.71 -5.34
CA SER A 10 -8.71 6.24 -4.00
C SER A 10 -9.63 5.56 -2.98
N ASN A 11 -9.14 5.37 -1.75
CA ASN A 11 -9.87 4.79 -0.63
C ASN A 11 -10.29 3.31 -0.76
N VAL A 12 -9.83 2.55 -1.76
CA VAL A 12 -10.16 1.11 -1.90
C VAL A 12 -9.35 0.17 -0.98
N GLY A 13 -8.47 0.71 -0.12
CA GLY A 13 -7.73 -0.06 0.88
C GLY A 13 -6.34 -0.57 0.45
N LYS A 14 -5.75 -0.03 -0.63
CA LYS A 14 -4.40 -0.43 -1.10
C LYS A 14 -3.33 -0.29 -0.01
N THR A 15 -3.24 0.90 0.59
CA THR A 15 -2.29 1.19 1.66
C THR A 15 -2.55 0.30 2.89
N SER A 16 -3.81 0.17 3.30
CA SER A 16 -4.19 -0.67 4.45
C SER A 16 -3.86 -2.14 4.26
N LEU A 17 -3.95 -2.67 3.03
CA LEU A 17 -3.56 -4.05 2.73
C LEU A 17 -2.06 -4.26 3.00
N VAL A 18 -1.21 -3.39 2.49
CA VAL A 18 0.25 -3.50 2.66
C VAL A 18 0.67 -3.29 4.11
N GLU A 19 0.09 -2.29 4.78
CA GLU A 19 0.36 -2.01 6.20
C GLU A 19 -0.06 -3.18 7.08
N SER A 20 -1.24 -3.77 6.84
CA SER A 20 -1.70 -4.94 7.59
C SER A 20 -0.82 -6.18 7.38
N LEU A 21 -0.29 -6.36 6.17
CA LEU A 21 0.65 -7.43 5.88
C LEU A 21 2.00 -7.21 6.59
N ASN A 22 2.48 -5.96 6.67
CA ASN A 22 3.77 -5.61 7.26
C ASN A 22 3.73 -5.60 8.80
N GLU A 23 2.64 -5.11 9.38
CA GLU A 23 2.54 -4.83 10.83
C GLU A 23 1.68 -5.87 11.57
N ASN A 24 1.01 -6.77 10.83
CA ASN A 24 0.03 -7.71 11.38
C ASN A 24 -1.07 -7.01 12.22
N GLN A 25 -1.38 -5.75 11.87
CA GLN A 25 -2.35 -4.89 12.52
C GLN A 25 -3.10 -4.05 11.49
N PHE A 26 -4.37 -3.77 11.74
CA PHE A 26 -5.15 -2.87 10.90
C PHE A 26 -5.32 -1.50 11.58
N ASN A 27 -4.91 -0.44 10.89
CA ASN A 27 -5.20 0.93 11.28
C ASN A 27 -6.44 1.44 10.55
N SER A 28 -7.49 1.78 11.31
CA SER A 28 -8.75 2.30 10.76
C SER A 28 -8.70 3.76 10.33
N ILE A 29 -7.63 4.49 10.67
CA ILE A 29 -7.49 5.91 10.35
C ILE A 29 -7.02 6.03 8.90
N TYR A 30 -7.83 6.68 8.05
CA TYR A 30 -7.43 6.96 6.68
C TYR A 30 -6.38 8.07 6.62
N ILE A 31 -5.22 7.74 6.06
CA ILE A 31 -4.15 8.68 5.73
C ILE A 31 -3.91 8.56 4.22
N PRO A 32 -4.12 9.64 3.43
CA PRO A 32 -3.87 9.62 2.00
C PRO A 32 -2.42 9.21 1.69
N SER A 33 -2.28 8.27 0.75
CA SER A 33 -0.97 7.83 0.26
C SER A 33 -0.26 9.00 -0.45
N PRO A 34 1.06 9.18 -0.25
CA PRO A 34 1.86 10.05 -1.12
C PRO A 34 1.82 9.55 -2.58
N LEU A 35 2.35 10.33 -3.53
CA LEU A 35 2.37 9.98 -4.96
C LEU A 35 2.82 8.54 -5.23
N GLU A 36 3.81 8.07 -4.47
CA GLU A 36 4.29 6.69 -4.46
C GLU A 36 4.79 6.34 -3.06
N LYS A 37 4.37 5.20 -2.50
CA LYS A 37 4.92 4.64 -1.25
C LYS A 37 5.49 3.25 -1.53
N ILE A 38 6.75 3.02 -1.14
CA ILE A 38 7.42 1.73 -1.31
C ILE A 38 7.58 1.06 0.05
N THR A 39 7.05 -0.15 0.18
CA THR A 39 7.21 -1.02 1.37
C THR A 39 7.86 -2.32 0.94
N THR A 40 8.95 -2.71 1.61
CA THR A 40 9.63 -3.99 1.33
C THR A 40 9.29 -4.99 2.42
N ILE A 41 8.76 -6.14 2.01
CA ILE A 41 8.43 -7.27 2.90
C ILE A 41 9.11 -8.50 2.30
N ASP A 42 10.01 -9.12 3.06
CA ASP A 42 10.87 -10.22 2.61
C ASP A 42 11.59 -9.92 1.28
N ASN A 43 11.25 -10.62 0.20
CA ASN A 43 11.85 -10.48 -1.13
C ASN A 43 10.96 -9.71 -2.13
N LEU A 44 9.90 -9.07 -1.65
CA LEU A 44 8.92 -8.29 -2.40
C LEU A 44 9.01 -6.80 -2.05
N SER A 45 9.01 -5.95 -3.07
CA SER A 45 8.82 -4.51 -2.93
C SER A 45 7.42 -4.14 -3.44
N PHE A 46 6.55 -3.74 -2.53
CA PHE A 46 5.23 -3.21 -2.82
C PHE A 46 5.33 -1.73 -3.16
N VAL A 47 4.75 -1.35 -4.29
CA VAL A 47 4.66 0.03 -4.78
C VAL A 47 3.19 0.43 -4.74
N ASP A 48 2.82 1.21 -3.73
CA ASP A 48 1.48 1.75 -3.56
C ASP A 48 1.37 3.06 -4.34
N ILE A 49 0.52 3.05 -5.37
CA ILE A 49 0.30 4.17 -6.29
C ILE A 49 -0.97 4.90 -5.86
N ASN A 50 -0.92 6.24 -5.79
CA ASN A 50 -2.11 7.03 -5.51
C ASN A 50 -3.19 6.78 -6.58
N GLY A 51 -4.44 6.60 -6.13
CA GLY A 51 -5.57 6.44 -7.03
C GLY A 51 -6.00 7.79 -7.61
N SER A 52 -6.52 7.77 -8.83
CA SER A 52 -7.29 8.89 -9.39
C SER A 52 -8.78 8.62 -9.19
N SER A 53 -9.52 9.60 -8.68
CA SER A 53 -11.00 9.58 -8.61
C SER A 53 -11.65 9.79 -9.97
#